data_AF-A0A2V9XN08-F1
#
_entry.id   AF-A0A2V9XN08-F1
#
_cell.length_a   1.000
_cell.length_b   1.000
_cell.length_c   1.000
_cell.angle_alpha   90.00
_cell.angle_beta   90.00
_cell.angle_gamma   90.00
#
_symmetry.space_group_name_H-M   'P 1'
#
loop_
_entity.id
_entity.type
_entity.pdbx_description
1 polymer ?
#
loop_
_entity_poly.entity_id
_entity_poly.type
_entity_poly.pdbx_seq_one_letter_code
_entity_poly.pdbx_strand_id
1 'polypeptide(L)'
;MIQSRRCCYEVQKDSRCKANAQTGTDFCFFHDPSLGEERAAARRAGGIARTRKIVLPANLAVKRLQTVADVAELLGETINQVRRGELDLRVSNAVGYLSGILLSAIEKSSFEERLVALETAVATHRSQALSCRSSRMATLILSNRIRQIPYAQTKTTDKNRNISDPEAGCDAVASRRAPRQGIRRIRALADTAPGQCCTQTPSGEAGG
;
A
#
# COMPACT_ATOMS: atom_id res chain seq x y z
N MET A 1 18.19 -74.37 -6.66
CA MET A 1 18.94 -73.11 -6.86
C MET A 1 18.91 -72.77 -8.34
N ILE A 2 18.17 -71.74 -8.76
CA ILE A 2 18.16 -71.34 -10.18
C ILE A 2 19.47 -70.58 -10.43
N GLN A 3 20.41 -71.20 -11.15
CA GLN A 3 21.61 -70.50 -11.60
C GLN A 3 21.19 -69.43 -12.60
N SER A 4 21.24 -68.16 -12.18
CA SER A 4 20.98 -67.04 -13.08
C SER A 4 22.15 -66.92 -14.06
N ARG A 5 21.88 -67.18 -15.35
CA ARG A 5 22.86 -66.97 -16.44
C ARG A 5 23.25 -65.48 -16.50
N ARG A 6 24.50 -65.18 -16.85
CA ARG A 6 25.00 -63.82 -17.04
C ARG A 6 24.76 -63.35 -18.47
N CYS A 7 24.63 -62.04 -18.65
CA CYS A 7 24.51 -61.41 -19.96
C CYS A 7 25.75 -61.67 -20.83
N CYS A 8 25.55 -61.98 -22.10
CA CYS A 8 26.60 -62.26 -23.09
C CYS A 8 27.16 -61.00 -23.78
N TYR A 9 26.71 -59.80 -23.42
CA TYR A 9 27.19 -58.55 -24.02
C TYR A 9 28.58 -58.14 -23.52
N GLU A 10 29.43 -57.69 -24.44
CA GLU A 10 30.77 -57.18 -24.17
C GLU A 10 30.76 -55.65 -24.09
N VAL A 11 31.14 -55.11 -22.93
CA VAL A 11 31.10 -53.67 -22.63
C VAL A 11 32.36 -52.95 -23.14
N GLN A 12 33.50 -53.62 -23.04
CA GLN A 12 34.81 -53.19 -23.54
C GLN A 12 35.59 -54.44 -23.95
N LYS A 13 36.71 -54.26 -24.69
CA LYS A 13 37.65 -55.32 -25.04
C LYS A 13 38.00 -56.11 -23.76
N ASP A 14 37.55 -57.37 -23.71
CA ASP A 14 37.71 -58.34 -22.61
C ASP A 14 36.88 -58.13 -21.32
N SER A 15 35.78 -57.36 -21.36
CA SER A 15 34.84 -57.30 -20.21
C SER A 15 33.38 -57.58 -20.59
N ARG A 16 32.80 -58.60 -19.93
CA ARG A 16 31.38 -58.96 -20.08
C ARG A 16 30.49 -58.21 -19.10
N CYS A 17 29.26 -57.96 -19.51
CA CYS A 17 28.24 -57.37 -18.67
C CYS A 17 27.99 -58.25 -17.43
N LYS A 18 28.14 -57.67 -16.24
CA LYS A 18 27.94 -58.38 -14.96
C LYS A 18 26.47 -58.63 -14.62
N ALA A 19 25.53 -58.08 -15.39
CA ALA A 19 24.10 -58.26 -15.15
C ALA A 19 23.65 -59.69 -15.50
N ASN A 20 22.54 -60.12 -14.89
CA ASN A 20 21.90 -61.38 -15.22
C ASN A 20 21.15 -61.27 -16.56
N ALA A 21 21.19 -62.33 -17.35
CA ALA A 21 20.37 -62.47 -18.55
C ALA A 21 18.90 -62.65 -18.17
N GLN A 22 17.99 -62.24 -19.05
CA GLN A 22 16.56 -62.47 -18.86
C GLN A 22 16.21 -63.95 -19.08
N THR A 23 15.05 -64.36 -18.59
CA THR A 23 14.53 -65.71 -18.82
C THR A 23 14.30 -65.91 -20.31
N GLY A 24 14.92 -66.93 -20.90
CA GLY A 24 14.78 -67.25 -22.33
C GLY A 24 15.68 -66.44 -23.28
N THR A 25 16.47 -65.49 -22.79
CA THR A 25 17.45 -64.76 -23.62
C THR A 25 18.86 -64.84 -23.03
N ASP A 26 19.86 -64.50 -23.84
CA ASP A 26 21.27 -64.47 -23.41
C ASP A 26 21.73 -63.07 -22.99
N PHE A 27 20.81 -62.09 -23.01
CA PHE A 27 21.11 -60.69 -22.73
C PHE A 27 20.30 -60.17 -21.54
N CYS A 28 20.80 -59.12 -20.89
CA CYS A 28 20.03 -58.39 -19.87
C CYS A 28 19.07 -57.39 -20.54
N PHE A 29 18.13 -56.85 -19.76
CA PHE A 29 17.18 -55.82 -20.23
C PHE A 29 17.85 -54.64 -20.97
N PHE A 30 19.10 -54.30 -20.62
CA PHE A 30 19.88 -53.20 -21.22
C PHE A 30 20.69 -53.57 -22.46
N HIS A 31 20.88 -54.85 -22.77
CA HIS A 31 21.68 -55.27 -23.93
C HIS A 31 20.92 -56.19 -24.88
N ASP A 32 19.67 -56.55 -24.56
CA ASP A 32 18.80 -57.27 -25.48
C ASP A 32 18.53 -56.40 -26.72
N PRO A 33 18.91 -56.87 -27.94
CA PRO A 33 18.62 -56.16 -29.19
C PRO A 33 17.12 -56.06 -29.48
N SER A 34 16.34 -57.07 -29.09
CA SER A 34 14.89 -57.12 -29.34
C SER A 34 14.13 -56.04 -28.58
N LEU A 35 14.65 -55.64 -27.40
CA LEU A 35 14.06 -54.58 -26.55
C LEU A 35 14.65 -53.20 -26.82
N GLY A 36 15.47 -53.03 -27.87
CA GLY A 36 16.13 -51.77 -28.18
C GLY A 36 15.14 -50.62 -28.41
N GLU A 37 14.11 -50.87 -29.23
CA GLU A 37 13.07 -49.88 -29.53
C GLU A 37 12.20 -49.55 -28.31
N GLU A 38 11.76 -50.58 -27.58
CA GLU A 38 10.96 -50.41 -26.36
C GLU A 38 11.71 -49.58 -25.31
N ARG A 39 13.00 -49.86 -25.11
CA ARG A 39 13.85 -49.09 -24.19
C ARG A 39 14.02 -47.65 -24.66
N ALA A 40 14.19 -47.41 -25.96
CA ALA A 40 14.25 -46.06 -26.50
C ALA A 40 12.93 -45.30 -26.31
N ALA A 41 11.79 -45.98 -26.51
CA ALA A 41 10.46 -45.44 -26.26
C ALA A 41 10.26 -45.12 -24.76
N ALA A 42 10.64 -46.02 -23.85
CA ALA A 42 10.57 -45.81 -22.41
C ALA A 42 11.44 -44.63 -21.95
N ARG A 43 12.68 -44.49 -22.47
CA ARG A 43 13.53 -43.32 -22.20
C ARG A 43 12.90 -42.02 -22.70
N ARG A 44 12.34 -42.01 -23.92
CA ARG A 44 11.62 -40.86 -24.47
C ARG A 44 10.41 -40.51 -23.62
N ALA A 45 9.60 -41.49 -23.22
CA ALA A 45 8.46 -41.31 -22.35
C ALA A 45 8.86 -40.74 -20.99
N GLY A 46 9.93 -41.25 -20.37
CA GLY A 46 10.49 -40.70 -19.14
C GLY A 46 10.99 -39.26 -19.29
N GLY A 47 11.65 -38.94 -20.41
CA GLY A 47 12.07 -37.58 -20.75
C GLY A 47 10.89 -36.62 -20.95
N ILE A 48 9.85 -37.06 -21.66
CA ILE A 48 8.61 -36.29 -21.86
C ILE A 48 7.89 -36.08 -20.53
N ALA A 49 7.75 -37.12 -19.71
CA ALA A 49 7.11 -37.02 -18.40
C ALA A 49 7.87 -36.05 -17.48
N ARG A 50 9.21 -36.08 -17.52
CA ARG A 50 10.06 -35.13 -16.77
C ARG A 50 9.93 -33.69 -17.29
N THR A 51 9.71 -33.51 -18.59
CA THR A 51 9.70 -32.18 -19.25
C THR A 51 8.31 -31.58 -19.37
N ARG A 52 7.25 -32.40 -19.30
CA ARG A 52 5.86 -31.93 -19.13
C ARG A 52 5.74 -31.27 -17.76
N LYS A 53 6.11 -29.99 -17.70
CA LYS A 53 5.46 -29.07 -16.79
C LYS A 53 3.98 -29.15 -17.10
N ILE A 54 3.14 -29.26 -16.08
CA ILE A 54 1.71 -29.00 -16.19
C ILE A 54 1.61 -27.53 -16.59
N VAL A 55 1.64 -27.26 -17.89
CA VAL A 55 1.42 -25.93 -18.45
C VAL A 55 -0.09 -25.79 -18.45
N LEU A 56 -0.60 -24.88 -17.61
CA LEU A 56 -2.02 -24.59 -17.64
C LEU A 56 -2.41 -24.16 -19.07
N PRO A 57 -3.58 -24.58 -19.57
CA PRO A 57 -4.03 -24.21 -20.90
C PRO A 57 -4.04 -22.68 -21.02
N ALA A 58 -3.61 -22.16 -22.17
CA ALA A 58 -3.43 -20.73 -22.40
C ALA A 58 -4.73 -19.90 -22.20
N ASN A 59 -5.88 -20.55 -22.27
CA ASN A 59 -7.21 -19.93 -22.11
C ASN A 59 -7.79 -20.08 -20.70
N LEU A 60 -6.95 -20.28 -19.68
CA LEU A 60 -7.43 -20.32 -18.30
C LEU A 60 -8.02 -18.97 -17.91
N ALA A 61 -9.24 -18.97 -17.39
CA ALA A 61 -9.89 -17.76 -16.90
C ALA A 61 -9.04 -17.12 -15.79
N VAL A 62 -8.73 -15.83 -15.94
CA VAL A 62 -7.96 -15.08 -14.95
C VAL A 62 -8.85 -14.74 -13.77
N LYS A 63 -8.52 -15.27 -12.58
CA LYS A 63 -9.17 -14.88 -11.33
C LYS A 63 -8.61 -13.52 -10.88
N ARG A 64 -9.48 -12.53 -10.69
CA ARG A 64 -9.09 -11.25 -10.07
C ARG A 64 -9.01 -11.46 -8.57
N LEU A 65 -7.88 -11.07 -7.97
CA LEU A 65 -7.61 -11.19 -6.54
C LEU A 65 -7.38 -9.78 -5.99
N GLN A 66 -8.48 -9.06 -5.70
CA GLN A 66 -8.43 -7.67 -5.22
C GLN A 66 -8.67 -7.57 -3.72
N THR A 67 -9.42 -8.52 -3.17
CA THR A 67 -9.81 -8.54 -1.77
C THR A 67 -9.25 -9.76 -1.05
N VAL A 68 -9.25 -9.69 0.29
CA VAL A 68 -8.91 -10.84 1.15
C VAL A 68 -9.83 -12.02 0.89
N ALA A 69 -11.12 -11.77 0.61
CA ALA A 69 -12.10 -12.81 0.32
C ALA A 69 -11.75 -13.59 -0.96
N ASP A 70 -11.30 -12.89 -2.01
CA ASP A 70 -10.89 -13.52 -3.27
C ASP A 70 -9.70 -14.47 -3.06
N VAL A 71 -8.74 -14.04 -2.22
CA VAL A 71 -7.57 -14.84 -1.87
C VAL A 71 -7.96 -16.05 -1.01
N ALA A 72 -8.88 -15.88 -0.06
CA ALA A 72 -9.38 -16.96 0.76
C ALA A 72 -10.10 -18.03 -0.07
N GLU A 73 -10.92 -17.61 -1.03
CA GLU A 73 -11.61 -18.51 -1.96
C GLU A 73 -10.61 -19.29 -2.83
N LEU A 74 -9.61 -18.60 -3.42
CA LEU A 74 -8.53 -19.24 -4.18
C LEU A 74 -7.79 -20.29 -3.34
N LEU A 75 -7.43 -19.97 -2.10
CA LEU A 75 -6.73 -20.89 -1.22
C LEU A 75 -7.61 -22.09 -0.84
N GLY A 76 -8.90 -21.88 -0.59
CA GLY A 76 -9.86 -22.95 -0.36
C GLY A 76 -9.97 -23.91 -1.54
N GLU A 77 -10.07 -23.40 -2.77
CA GLU A 77 -10.05 -24.19 -4.00
C GLU A 77 -8.74 -24.99 -4.13
N THR A 78 -7.61 -24.31 -3.92
CA THR A 78 -6.26 -24.91 -4.01
C THR A 78 -6.09 -26.05 -3.01
N ILE A 79 -6.50 -25.86 -1.75
CA ILE A 79 -6.44 -26.89 -0.70
C ILE A 79 -7.25 -28.12 -1.12
N ASN A 80 -8.46 -27.91 -1.63
CA ASN A 80 -9.31 -29.01 -2.07
C ASN A 80 -8.71 -29.77 -3.27
N GLN A 81 -8.10 -29.08 -4.23
CA GLN A 81 -7.40 -29.71 -5.36
C GLN A 81 -6.20 -30.55 -4.89
N VAL A 82 -5.40 -30.05 -3.93
CA VAL A 82 -4.29 -30.82 -3.35
C VAL A 82 -4.81 -32.07 -2.63
N ARG A 83 -5.89 -31.95 -1.85
CA ARG A 83 -6.50 -33.09 -1.14
C ARG A 83 -7.03 -34.17 -2.09
N ARG A 84 -7.46 -33.79 -3.29
CA ARG A 84 -7.88 -34.72 -4.35
C ARG A 84 -6.71 -35.29 -5.18
N GLY A 85 -5.50 -34.79 -4.99
CA GLY A 85 -4.33 -35.17 -5.82
C GLY A 85 -4.36 -34.59 -7.23
N GLU A 86 -5.19 -33.57 -7.47
CA GLU A 86 -5.34 -32.91 -8.78
C GLU A 86 -4.27 -31.83 -9.01
N LEU A 87 -3.68 -31.31 -7.93
CA LEU A 87 -2.68 -30.26 -7.96
C LEU A 87 -1.36 -30.72 -7.33
N ASP A 88 -0.26 -30.48 -8.03
CA ASP A 88 1.08 -30.77 -7.53
C ASP A 88 1.46 -29.88 -6.34
N LEU A 89 2.15 -30.46 -5.35
CA LEU A 89 2.52 -29.76 -4.12
C LEU A 89 3.44 -28.56 -4.38
N ARG A 90 4.34 -28.62 -5.38
CA ARG A 90 5.23 -27.48 -5.67
C ARG A 90 4.45 -26.31 -6.24
N VAL A 91 3.46 -26.58 -7.08
CA VAL A 91 2.56 -25.56 -7.61
C VAL A 91 1.72 -24.97 -6.49
N SER A 92 1.13 -25.80 -5.63
CA SER A 92 0.37 -25.34 -4.46
C SER A 92 1.20 -24.46 -3.52
N ASN A 93 2.46 -24.82 -3.28
CA ASN A 93 3.34 -24.03 -2.43
C ASN A 93 3.65 -22.66 -3.05
N ALA A 94 3.85 -22.60 -4.36
CA ALA A 94 4.04 -21.34 -5.06
C ALA A 94 2.79 -20.45 -4.98
N VAL A 95 1.59 -21.03 -5.14
CA VAL A 95 0.32 -20.30 -4.97
C VAL A 95 0.21 -19.74 -3.55
N GLY A 96 0.41 -20.56 -2.52
CA GLY A 96 0.34 -20.11 -1.13
C GLY A 96 1.34 -18.99 -0.81
N TYR A 97 2.57 -19.09 -1.31
CA TYR A 97 3.59 -18.05 -1.13
C TYR A 97 3.19 -16.72 -1.79
N LEU A 98 2.75 -16.75 -3.06
CA LEU A 98 2.32 -15.56 -3.78
C LEU A 98 1.06 -14.94 -3.16
N SER A 99 0.11 -15.76 -2.70
CA SER A 99 -1.07 -15.30 -1.96
C SER A 99 -0.69 -14.56 -0.68
N GLY A 100 0.32 -15.02 0.06
CA GLY A 100 0.82 -14.32 1.25
C GLY A 100 1.43 -12.94 0.94
N ILE A 101 2.18 -12.83 -0.16
CA ILE A 101 2.71 -11.54 -0.65
C ILE A 101 1.56 -10.60 -1.03
N LEU A 102 0.58 -11.11 -1.77
CA LEU A 102 -0.59 -10.34 -2.20
C LEU A 102 -1.40 -9.83 -1.00
N LEU A 103 -1.67 -10.69 -0.02
CA LEU A 103 -2.39 -10.31 1.19
C LEU A 103 -1.66 -9.19 1.94
N SER A 104 -0.34 -9.32 2.08
CA SER A 104 0.49 -8.27 2.68
C SER A 104 0.43 -6.94 1.93
N ALA A 105 0.30 -6.96 0.60
CA ALA A 105 0.15 -5.76 -0.21
C ALA A 105 -1.22 -5.10 -0.01
N ILE A 106 -2.30 -5.89 0.01
CA ILE A 106 -3.68 -5.42 0.27
C ILE A 106 -3.79 -4.78 1.66
N GLU A 107 -3.19 -5.42 2.67
CA GLU A 107 -3.18 -4.87 4.03
C GLU A 107 -2.43 -3.54 4.09
N LYS A 108 -1.25 -3.47 3.47
CA LYS A 108 -0.44 -2.23 3.43
C LYS A 108 -1.18 -1.09 2.73
N SER A 109 -1.83 -1.34 1.60
CA SER A 109 -2.59 -0.29 0.90
C SER A 109 -3.75 0.23 1.77
N SER A 110 -4.44 -0.66 2.49
CA SER A 110 -5.49 -0.26 3.43
C SER A 110 -4.96 0.61 4.57
N PHE A 111 -3.77 0.30 5.10
CA PHE A 111 -3.12 1.14 6.11
C PHE A 111 -2.70 2.50 5.55
N GLU A 112 -2.15 2.55 4.34
CA GLU A 112 -1.77 3.80 3.66
C GLU A 112 -2.99 4.71 3.46
N GLU A 113 -4.13 4.17 3.00
CA GLU A 113 -5.38 4.93 2.86
C GLU A 113 -5.84 5.55 4.18
N ARG A 114 -5.81 4.76 5.26
CA ARG A 114 -6.19 5.22 6.60
C ARG A 114 -5.22 6.26 7.14
N LEU A 115 -3.93 6.13 6.87
CA LEU A 115 -2.92 7.12 7.25
C LEU A 115 -3.16 8.45 6.54
N VAL A 116 -3.40 8.43 5.22
CA VAL A 116 -3.72 9.64 4.44
C VAL A 116 -4.99 10.31 4.98
N ALA A 117 -6.02 9.54 5.30
CA ALA A 117 -7.25 10.07 5.88
C ALA A 117 -7.00 10.78 7.24
N LEU A 118 -6.17 10.17 8.10
CA LEU A 118 -5.79 10.75 9.39
C LEU A 118 -4.92 12.00 9.23
N GLU A 119 -3.91 11.98 8.36
CA GLU A 119 -3.05 13.13 8.08
C GLU A 119 -3.86 14.32 7.55
N THR A 120 -4.82 14.04 6.66
CA THR A 120 -5.75 15.04 6.12
C THR A 120 -6.65 15.62 7.21
N ALA A 121 -7.20 14.79 8.09
CA ALA A 121 -8.02 15.24 9.22
C ALA A 121 -7.22 16.13 10.17
N VAL A 122 -5.98 15.75 10.49
CA VAL A 122 -5.08 16.54 11.36
C VAL A 122 -4.69 17.86 10.71
N ALA A 123 -4.36 17.86 9.42
CA ALA A 123 -4.07 19.08 8.66
C ALA A 123 -5.26 20.05 8.65
N THR A 124 -6.47 19.51 8.45
CA THR A 124 -7.72 20.28 8.45
C THR A 124 -8.01 20.87 9.84
N HIS A 125 -7.87 20.09 10.91
CA HIS A 125 -8.01 20.61 12.27
C HIS A 125 -6.98 21.72 12.58
N ARG A 126 -5.73 21.55 12.13
CA ARG A 126 -4.69 22.57 12.31
C ARG A 126 -5.00 23.85 11.55
N SER A 127 -5.49 23.76 10.31
CA SER A 127 -5.85 24.94 9.52
C SER A 127 -7.07 25.66 10.11
N GLN A 128 -8.09 24.93 10.58
CA GLN A 128 -9.25 25.49 11.29
C GLN A 128 -8.85 26.17 12.61
N ALA A 129 -7.94 25.58 13.39
CA ALA A 129 -7.45 26.19 14.62
C ALA A 129 -6.67 27.50 14.36
N LEU A 130 -5.88 27.55 13.28
CA LEU A 130 -5.15 28.75 12.86
C LEU A 130 -6.09 29.85 12.34
N SER A 131 -7.10 29.50 11.54
CA SER A 131 -8.08 30.47 11.05
C SER A 131 -8.93 31.07 12.18
N CYS A 132 -9.33 30.27 13.16
CA CYS A 132 -10.07 30.74 14.34
C CYS A 132 -9.23 31.69 15.22
N ARG A 133 -7.92 31.41 15.38
CA ARG A 133 -6.99 32.31 16.09
C ARG A 133 -6.78 33.64 15.36
N SER A 134 -6.66 33.61 14.04
CA SER A 134 -6.52 34.84 13.23
C SER A 134 -7.79 35.69 13.28
N SER A 135 -8.97 35.06 13.19
CA SER A 135 -10.26 35.74 13.30
C SER A 135 -10.47 36.36 14.69
N ARG A 136 -10.17 35.63 15.78
CA ARG A 136 -10.21 36.17 17.15
C ARG A 136 -9.23 37.33 17.37
N MET A 137 -8.03 37.27 16.79
CA MET A 137 -7.07 38.38 16.85
C MET A 137 -7.56 39.62 16.09
N ALA A 138 -8.18 39.45 14.92
CA ALA A 138 -8.77 40.56 14.17
C ALA A 138 -9.90 41.24 14.97
N THR A 139 -10.77 40.48 15.65
CA THR A 139 -11.83 41.03 16.51
C THR A 139 -11.26 41.78 17.72
N LEU A 140 -10.18 41.28 18.33
CA LEU A 140 -9.49 41.94 19.45
C LEU A 140 -8.82 43.26 19.03
N ILE A 141 -8.22 43.34 17.84
CA ILE A 141 -7.60 44.57 17.32
C ILE A 141 -8.65 45.66 17.03
N LEU A 142 -9.78 45.29 16.42
CA LEU A 142 -10.88 46.22 16.13
C LEU A 142 -11.53 46.76 17.41
N SER A 143 -11.78 45.90 18.40
CA SER A 143 -12.37 46.32 19.68
C SER A 143 -11.41 47.18 20.52
N ASN A 144 -10.09 47.02 20.39
CA ASN A 144 -9.11 47.87 21.07
C ASN A 144 -8.90 49.23 20.36
N ARG A 145 -9.05 49.29 19.03
CA ARG A 145 -8.96 50.54 18.24
C ARG A 145 -10.15 51.47 18.46
N ILE A 146 -11.33 50.92 18.77
CA ILE A 146 -12.54 51.70 19.11
C ILE A 146 -12.39 52.43 20.46
N ARG A 147 -11.58 51.91 21.40
CA ARG A 147 -11.32 52.58 22.70
C ARG A 147 -10.34 53.76 22.62
N GLN A 148 -9.64 53.94 21.50
CA GLN A 148 -8.64 55.01 21.34
C GLN A 148 -9.11 56.16 20.45
N ILE A 149 -10.40 56.22 20.08
CA ILE A 149 -10.94 57.38 19.37
C ILE A 149 -11.24 58.47 20.40
N PRO A 150 -10.51 59.60 20.45
CA PRO A 150 -10.91 60.72 21.27
C PRO A 150 -12.20 61.30 20.68
N TYR A 151 -13.23 61.45 21.51
CA TYR A 151 -14.45 62.18 21.17
C TYR A 151 -14.08 63.58 20.63
N ALA A 152 -14.24 63.78 19.33
CA ALA A 152 -14.07 65.09 18.71
C ALA A 152 -15.26 65.98 19.13
N GLN A 153 -14.96 67.04 19.88
CA GLN A 153 -15.94 68.06 20.24
C GLN A 153 -16.37 68.83 19.00
N THR A 154 -17.64 68.70 18.61
CA THR A 154 -18.25 69.53 17.56
C THR A 154 -18.50 70.93 18.11
N LYS A 155 -17.64 71.90 17.76
CA LYS A 155 -17.94 73.33 17.97
C LYS A 155 -18.66 73.87 16.73
N THR A 156 -19.85 74.40 16.97
CA THR A 156 -20.72 75.06 16.00
C THR A 156 -20.23 76.47 15.65
N THR A 157 -20.27 76.78 14.35
CA THR A 157 -20.46 78.09 13.68
C THR A 157 -19.57 79.29 14.07
N ASP A 158 -18.78 79.80 13.10
CA ASP A 158 -19.15 80.93 12.23
C ASP A 158 -17.91 81.74 11.75
N LYS A 159 -18.02 82.29 10.54
CA LYS A 159 -17.25 83.39 9.91
C LYS A 159 -15.92 83.09 9.22
N ASN A 160 -16.03 82.87 7.91
CA ASN A 160 -15.53 83.77 6.86
C ASN A 160 -14.09 84.31 6.99
N ARG A 161 -13.17 83.84 6.13
CA ARG A 161 -12.43 84.68 5.18
C ARG A 161 -11.66 83.83 4.14
N ASN A 162 -11.97 84.17 2.90
CA ASN A 162 -11.31 84.00 1.61
C ASN A 162 -9.77 83.96 1.63
N ILE A 163 -9.15 83.15 0.73
CA ILE A 163 -8.06 83.50 -0.22
C ILE A 163 -7.21 82.26 -0.62
N SER A 164 -7.39 81.90 -1.90
CA SER A 164 -6.41 81.48 -2.92
C SER A 164 -5.46 80.28 -2.72
N ASP A 165 -5.66 79.27 -3.59
CA ASP A 165 -4.65 78.41 -4.22
C ASP A 165 -3.50 79.24 -4.86
N PRO A 166 -2.29 78.70 -5.20
CA PRO A 166 -2.10 77.35 -5.76
C PRO A 166 -0.75 76.61 -5.51
N GLU A 167 -0.70 75.39 -6.05
CA GLU A 167 0.45 74.65 -6.63
C GLU A 167 1.31 73.66 -5.81
N ALA A 168 1.35 72.44 -6.40
CA ALA A 168 2.52 71.59 -6.69
C ALA A 168 3.11 70.64 -5.62
N GLY A 169 3.32 69.38 -6.05
CA GLY A 169 4.49 68.61 -5.64
C GLY A 169 4.26 67.12 -5.34
N CYS A 170 4.38 66.27 -6.36
CA CYS A 170 4.72 64.86 -6.21
C CYS A 170 6.19 64.71 -5.78
N ASP A 171 6.51 63.69 -4.97
CA ASP A 171 7.57 62.68 -5.21
C ASP A 171 8.31 62.15 -3.96
N ALA A 172 8.66 60.87 -4.09
CA ALA A 172 9.86 60.19 -3.56
C ALA A 172 9.89 59.64 -2.11
N VAL A 173 9.61 58.34 -2.03
CA VAL A 173 10.50 57.25 -1.53
C VAL A 173 11.86 57.66 -0.93
N ALA A 174 12.14 57.25 0.31
CA ALA A 174 13.40 56.55 0.69
C ALA A 174 13.45 56.11 2.18
N SER A 175 13.48 54.79 2.35
CA SER A 175 14.26 53.98 3.31
C SER A 175 15.26 54.67 4.25
N ARG A 176 15.27 54.24 5.53
CA ARG A 176 16.45 53.62 6.19
C ARG A 176 16.14 52.97 7.56
N ARG A 177 16.92 51.92 7.87
CA ARG A 177 16.96 50.96 9.01
C ARG A 177 17.29 51.67 10.35
N ALA A 178 17.20 51.12 11.58
CA ALA A 178 17.44 49.79 12.20
C ALA A 178 16.94 49.85 13.69
N PRO A 179 17.21 48.93 14.66
CA PRO A 179 17.93 47.65 14.62
C PRO A 179 17.24 46.46 15.34
N ARG A 180 17.90 45.29 15.22
CA ARG A 180 17.63 44.01 15.91
C ARG A 180 18.36 43.92 17.25
N GLN A 181 17.76 43.16 18.18
CA GLN A 181 18.31 42.25 19.22
C GLN A 181 17.47 42.41 20.51
N GLY A 182 17.01 41.38 21.24
CA GLY A 182 17.44 40.00 21.33
C GLY A 182 16.38 39.11 21.99
N ILE A 183 16.60 37.80 21.88
CA ILE A 183 15.76 36.69 22.37
C ILE A 183 16.30 36.21 23.72
N ARG A 184 15.44 35.96 24.73
CA ARG A 184 15.46 34.82 25.71
C ARG A 184 14.08 34.71 26.39
N ARG A 185 13.24 33.70 26.06
CA ARG A 185 13.01 32.35 26.69
C ARG A 185 11.93 32.28 27.80
N ILE A 186 10.76 31.70 27.44
CA ILE A 186 9.95 30.62 28.06
C ILE A 186 9.85 30.59 29.61
N ARG A 187 8.68 30.69 30.27
CA ARG A 187 7.57 29.70 30.53
C ARG A 187 6.50 30.49 31.37
N ALA A 188 5.21 30.22 31.49
CA ALA A 188 4.46 28.97 31.52
C ALA A 188 2.97 29.24 31.20
N LEU A 189 2.30 28.16 30.79
CA LEU A 189 0.87 28.05 30.55
C LEU A 189 0.11 28.15 31.88
N ALA A 190 -0.79 29.12 31.97
CA ALA A 190 -2.06 28.97 32.64
C ALA A 190 -3.10 29.42 31.60
N ASP A 191 -3.95 28.49 31.19
CA ASP A 191 -5.40 28.73 31.04
C ASP A 191 -6.06 27.54 30.35
N THR A 192 -6.83 26.82 31.19
CA THR A 192 -8.28 26.70 31.06
C THR A 192 -8.83 26.12 29.76
N ALA A 193 -9.42 24.93 29.91
CA ALA A 193 -10.28 24.28 28.94
C ALA A 193 -11.36 25.24 28.39
N PRO A 194 -11.63 25.27 27.07
CA PRO A 194 -12.91 25.73 26.59
C PRO A 194 -13.90 24.58 26.74
N GLY A 195 -14.79 24.74 27.73
CA GLY A 195 -15.96 23.92 27.90
C GLY A 195 -16.83 23.89 26.66
N GLN A 196 -17.41 22.72 26.43
CA GLN A 196 -18.68 22.59 25.73
C GLN A 196 -19.73 23.44 26.47
N CYS A 197 -20.40 24.32 25.74
CA CYS A 197 -21.70 24.86 26.12
C CYS A 197 -22.49 24.95 24.81
N CYS A 198 -23.15 23.85 24.43
CA CYS A 198 -24.55 23.59 24.78
C CYS A 198 -25.48 24.62 24.13
N THR A 199 -25.84 24.33 22.89
CA THR A 199 -27.18 24.60 22.36
C THR A 199 -28.20 23.88 23.25
N GLN A 200 -29.00 24.66 23.96
CA GLN A 200 -30.15 24.22 24.73
C GLN A 200 -31.06 25.46 24.78
N THR A 201 -32.33 25.43 24.37
CA THR A 201 -33.42 24.57 24.85
C THR A 201 -34.69 24.78 23.96
N PRO A 202 -35.93 24.41 24.35
CA PRO A 202 -36.69 23.26 23.84
C PRO A 202 -38.01 23.73 23.14
N SER A 203 -38.88 22.87 22.60
CA SER A 203 -40.09 22.37 23.29
C SER A 203 -41.01 21.66 22.27
N GLY A 204 -41.67 20.57 22.69
CA GLY A 204 -42.85 19.98 22.04
C GLY A 204 -42.53 18.90 20.99
N GLU A 205 -43.15 17.73 20.93
CA GLU A 205 -44.40 17.24 21.54
C GLU A 205 -44.33 15.71 21.65
N ALA A 206 -45.01 15.19 22.68
CA ALA A 206 -45.36 13.79 22.80
C ALA A 206 -46.72 13.56 22.13
N GLY A 207 -46.88 12.42 21.45
CA GLY A 207 -48.20 11.90 21.08
C GLY A 207 -48.21 11.08 19.79
N GLY A 208 -48.32 9.76 19.92
CA GLY A 208 -48.53 8.81 18.83
C GLY A 208 -48.02 7.41 19.15
#